data_AF-A0A3D3X9E6-F1
#
_entry.id   AF-A0A3D3X9E6-F1
#
_cell.length_a   1.000
_cell.length_b   1.000
_cell.length_c   1.000
_cell.angle_alpha   90.00
_cell.angle_beta   90.00
_cell.angle_gamma   90.00
#
_symmetry.space_group_name_H-M   'P 1'
#
loop_
_entity.id
_entity.type
_entity.pdbx_description
1 polymer ?
#
loop_
_entity_poly.entity_id
_entity_poly.type
_entity_poly.pdbx_seq_one_letter_code
_entity_poly.pdbx_strand_id
1 'polypeptide(L)'
;MHLVGIGFTSDYWDELVHSIRKQSPDETLVGTLISTEAADSDQVEVLGDQISDSHPDLVIFNLLALENTQDWRNFLTRTQANCEEQLRWVLVVERENEELSMLARLEPEVELINGMRFPVNDPGIFLNRHIRSFPRIRLNSSIQTFEFVNGKSGTLRRRPSELKQNTLIPFNDLRHVETPEGDLHPKQWLEEFLLSRPKPVHADQVKGIIRESKGCYLFPGIPFNSIARIHIDGARIDHVLRSSHFNLNNIPFRRMIEQVREEWMEMARVPEATAEKRQKISICCLGEIPVLNSILRIQLSELGYRRFSETTQLQPGPHDLDPALVWLQLSEFTGTLLKGKMVDWSTDIRRFLQPLKRFVDLNNLDLSGAITSSPLMQIELEKQSLDLLRREKKLESERNLANNRLLLHSQEKKLLEKAAKVSEILGQALKNYCPWQDTAKLELDHVNLMLLLCEEEMAAAQLTRELQQVQRKWWINPHLFQQPEHLHRLDPVSLKRFVEEGQTVATEVSIQHFLELCESARSDIETSSVLLEEQHQVLENTDRELEKIRIRKSQLALHWLYVSLKQLLVRDLHLLPAGTG
;
A
#
# COMPACT_ATOMS: atom_id res chain seq x y z
N MET A 1 8.83 -13.65 -0.20
CA MET A 1 8.74 -14.09 1.20
C MET A 1 7.40 -13.67 1.69
N HIS A 2 6.46 -14.58 1.95
CA HIS A 2 5.19 -14.24 2.57
C HIS A 2 5.36 -14.14 4.10
N LEU A 3 5.18 -12.95 4.65
CA LEU A 3 5.09 -12.70 6.08
C LEU A 3 3.61 -12.50 6.42
N VAL A 4 3.18 -12.95 7.58
CA VAL A 4 1.85 -12.66 8.13
C VAL A 4 2.03 -11.97 9.47
N GLY A 5 1.39 -10.81 9.65
CA GLY A 5 1.40 -10.00 10.85
C GLY A 5 0.08 -10.12 11.59
N ILE A 6 0.12 -10.31 12.90
CA ILE A 6 -1.06 -10.47 13.76
C ILE A 6 -0.92 -9.57 14.99
N GLY A 7 -1.93 -8.72 15.22
CA GLY A 7 -1.96 -7.82 16.39
C GLY A 7 -1.09 -6.59 16.28
N PHE A 8 -0.75 -6.17 15.06
CA PHE A 8 0.01 -4.94 14.80
C PHE A 8 -0.88 -3.83 14.27
N THR A 9 -0.51 -2.58 14.56
CA THR A 9 -1.03 -1.44 13.80
C THR A 9 -0.40 -1.42 12.41
N SER A 10 -1.08 -0.79 11.45
CA SER A 10 -0.56 -0.65 10.08
C SER A 10 0.82 0.01 10.06
N ASP A 11 0.99 1.10 10.82
CA ASP A 11 2.25 1.86 10.86
C ASP A 11 3.42 1.00 11.36
N TYR A 12 3.16 0.20 12.40
CA TYR A 12 4.17 -0.66 12.99
C TYR A 12 4.53 -1.84 12.08
N TRP A 13 3.52 -2.43 11.44
CA TRP A 13 3.71 -3.48 10.44
C TRP A 13 4.59 -2.98 9.28
N ASP A 14 4.32 -1.78 8.78
CA ASP A 14 5.08 -1.16 7.71
C ASP A 14 6.54 -0.91 8.11
N GLU A 15 6.81 -0.47 9.34
CA GLU A 15 8.17 -0.28 9.86
C GLU A 15 8.95 -1.60 9.91
N LEU A 16 8.33 -2.66 10.43
CA LEU A 16 8.94 -3.99 10.51
C LEU A 16 9.23 -4.56 9.11
N VAL A 17 8.25 -4.53 8.23
CA VAL A 17 8.37 -5.00 6.85
C VAL A 17 9.45 -4.21 6.10
N HIS A 18 9.51 -2.89 6.28
CA HIS A 18 10.56 -2.06 5.70
C HIS A 18 11.95 -2.46 6.22
N SER A 19 12.07 -2.71 7.53
CA SER A 19 13.32 -3.09 8.16
C SER A 19 13.85 -4.44 7.66
N ILE A 20 12.96 -5.42 7.46
CA ILE A 20 13.33 -6.72 6.88
C ILE A 20 13.74 -6.53 5.40
N ARG A 21 12.97 -5.76 4.62
CA ARG A 21 13.28 -5.49 3.20
C ARG A 21 14.60 -4.80 2.98
N LYS A 22 14.98 -3.87 3.87
CA LYS A 22 16.30 -3.22 3.82
C LYS A 22 17.45 -4.21 3.93
N GLN A 23 17.22 -5.31 4.66
CA GLN A 23 18.19 -6.40 4.76
C GLN A 23 18.08 -7.36 3.58
N SER A 24 16.91 -7.56 2.99
CA SER A 24 16.73 -8.44 1.83
C SER A 24 16.26 -7.68 0.59
N PRO A 25 17.08 -6.79 0.00
CA PRO A 25 16.65 -5.90 -1.10
C PRO A 25 16.44 -6.65 -2.43
N ASP A 26 17.15 -7.76 -2.63
CA ASP A 26 17.08 -8.56 -3.87
C ASP A 26 15.89 -9.56 -3.86
N GLU A 27 15.15 -9.65 -2.75
CA GLU A 27 14.10 -10.62 -2.55
C GLU A 27 12.72 -9.95 -2.64
N THR A 28 11.79 -10.57 -3.38
CA THR A 28 10.38 -10.12 -3.39
C THR A 28 9.73 -10.47 -2.06
N LEU A 29 9.84 -9.57 -1.10
CA LEU A 29 9.25 -9.69 0.23
C LEU A 29 7.80 -9.22 0.22
N VAL A 30 6.97 -9.92 0.97
CA VAL A 30 5.53 -9.84 0.88
C VAL A 30 4.96 -9.99 2.31
N GLY A 31 4.76 -8.91 3.11
CA GLY A 31 4.04 -8.97 4.41
C GLY A 31 2.52 -8.59 4.52
N THR A 32 1.66 -9.53 4.93
CA THR A 32 0.18 -9.43 5.06
C THR A 32 -0.18 -9.09 6.49
N LEU A 33 -1.04 -8.11 6.72
CA LEU A 33 -1.53 -7.82 8.07
C LEU A 33 -2.94 -8.41 8.25
N ILE A 34 -3.15 -9.20 9.30
CA ILE A 34 -4.46 -9.75 9.65
C ILE A 34 -5.05 -8.92 10.78
N SER A 35 -6.27 -8.41 10.57
CA SER A 35 -6.99 -7.68 11.62
C SER A 35 -7.42 -8.65 12.73
N THR A 36 -7.17 -8.26 13.98
CA THR A 36 -7.59 -9.00 15.18
C THR A 36 -8.61 -8.24 16.03
N GLU A 37 -9.24 -7.19 15.48
CA GLU A 37 -10.28 -6.44 16.19
C GLU A 37 -11.48 -7.34 16.49
N ALA A 38 -11.65 -7.71 17.77
CA ALA A 38 -12.75 -8.51 18.35
C ALA A 38 -12.80 -10.00 17.95
N ALA A 39 -11.67 -10.71 18.04
CA ALA A 39 -11.64 -12.16 17.86
C ALA A 39 -12.21 -12.91 19.09
N ASP A 40 -13.49 -13.28 19.05
CA ASP A 40 -14.07 -14.32 19.92
C ASP A 40 -13.41 -15.69 19.64
N SER A 41 -13.57 -16.68 20.53
CA SER A 41 -12.94 -18.01 20.39
C SER A 41 -13.16 -18.69 19.03
N ASP A 42 -14.34 -18.49 18.42
CA ASP A 42 -14.69 -19.05 17.11
C ASP A 42 -13.95 -18.33 15.96
N GLN A 43 -13.64 -17.05 16.13
CA GLN A 43 -12.83 -16.29 15.17
C GLN A 43 -11.35 -16.66 15.25
N VAL A 44 -10.87 -17.13 16.41
CA VAL A 44 -9.49 -17.63 16.57
C VAL A 44 -9.26 -18.91 15.75
N GLU A 45 -10.29 -19.76 15.61
CA GLU A 45 -10.20 -20.93 14.72
C GLU A 45 -10.10 -20.51 13.25
N VAL A 46 -10.94 -19.56 12.81
CA VAL A 46 -10.89 -19.02 11.45
C VAL A 46 -9.53 -18.36 11.14
N LEU A 47 -8.93 -17.65 12.11
CA LEU A 47 -7.60 -17.06 11.96
C LEU A 47 -6.52 -18.13 11.74
N GLY A 48 -6.60 -19.26 12.44
CA GLY A 48 -5.68 -20.38 12.26
C GLY A 48 -5.80 -21.02 10.88
N ASP A 49 -7.02 -21.20 10.39
CA ASP A 49 -7.29 -21.73 9.05
C ASP A 49 -6.79 -20.76 7.96
N GLN A 50 -7.02 -19.46 8.12
CA GLN A 50 -6.51 -18.43 7.19
C GLN A 50 -4.98 -18.44 7.10
N ILE A 51 -4.29 -18.62 8.22
CA ILE A 51 -2.82 -18.73 8.22
C ILE A 51 -2.39 -19.99 7.51
N SER A 52 -3.04 -21.11 7.80
CA SER A 52 -2.74 -22.41 7.18
C SER A 52 -2.92 -22.37 5.67
N ASP A 53 -4.04 -21.81 5.19
CA ASP A 53 -4.35 -21.64 3.76
C ASP A 53 -3.36 -20.69 3.06
N SER A 54 -2.81 -19.73 3.79
CA SER A 54 -1.93 -18.69 3.22
C SER A 54 -0.46 -19.11 3.08
N HIS A 55 -0.09 -20.29 3.61
CA HIS A 55 1.27 -20.86 3.60
C HIS A 55 2.40 -19.82 3.77
N PRO A 56 2.47 -19.08 4.90
CA PRO A 56 3.48 -18.04 5.07
C PRO A 56 4.86 -18.62 5.40
N ASP A 57 5.91 -17.86 5.07
CA ASP A 57 7.30 -18.14 5.46
C ASP A 57 7.55 -17.77 6.94
N LEU A 58 6.92 -16.68 7.41
CA LEU A 58 6.97 -16.23 8.80
C LEU A 58 5.59 -15.76 9.26
N VAL A 59 5.17 -16.19 10.45
CA VAL A 59 4.08 -15.55 11.20
C VAL A 59 4.69 -14.72 12.31
N ILE A 60 4.50 -13.41 12.20
CA ILE A 60 4.92 -12.42 13.17
C ILE A 60 3.69 -12.03 13.98
N PHE A 61 3.79 -12.06 15.30
CA PHE A 61 2.65 -11.78 16.16
C PHE A 61 3.04 -11.10 17.47
N ASN A 62 2.08 -10.39 18.05
CA ASN A 62 2.14 -9.81 19.39
C ASN A 62 1.18 -10.55 20.32
N LEU A 63 1.54 -10.77 21.59
CA LEU A 63 0.66 -11.49 22.54
C LEU A 63 -0.59 -10.71 22.96
N LEU A 64 -0.69 -9.43 22.63
CA LEU A 64 -1.88 -8.62 22.88
C LEU A 64 -2.94 -8.77 21.78
N ALA A 65 -2.65 -9.50 20.70
CA ALA A 65 -3.60 -9.66 19.60
C ALA A 65 -4.87 -10.44 20.00
N LEU A 66 -4.77 -11.30 21.02
CA LEU A 66 -5.90 -12.06 21.57
C LEU A 66 -6.07 -11.71 23.06
N GLU A 67 -7.32 -11.71 23.52
CA GLU A 67 -7.67 -11.22 24.86
C GLU A 67 -7.16 -12.13 25.99
N ASN A 68 -7.08 -13.45 25.76
CA ASN A 68 -6.76 -14.40 26.82
C ASN A 68 -5.62 -15.37 26.43
N THR A 69 -4.95 -15.90 27.46
CA THR A 69 -3.79 -16.79 27.28
C THR A 69 -4.19 -18.20 26.85
N GLN A 70 -5.45 -18.62 27.08
CA GLN A 70 -5.91 -19.94 26.65
C GLN A 70 -6.09 -19.98 25.12
N ASP A 71 -6.58 -18.89 24.53
CA ASP A 71 -6.73 -18.72 23.10
C ASP A 71 -5.37 -18.71 22.43
N TRP A 72 -4.37 -18.01 22.98
CA TRP A 72 -3.00 -18.09 22.48
C TRP A 72 -2.43 -19.50 22.51
N ARG A 73 -2.61 -20.23 23.62
CA ARG A 73 -2.16 -21.61 23.74
C ARG A 73 -2.82 -22.49 22.68
N ASN A 74 -4.13 -22.41 22.54
CA ASN A 74 -4.91 -23.21 21.57
C ASN A 74 -4.55 -22.84 20.12
N PHE A 75 -4.42 -21.56 19.83
CA PHE A 75 -4.10 -21.02 18.52
C PHE A 75 -2.71 -21.45 18.05
N LEU A 76 -1.68 -21.26 18.88
CA LEU A 76 -0.32 -21.66 18.54
C LEU A 76 -0.21 -23.17 18.30
N THR A 77 -0.77 -23.97 19.20
CA THR A 77 -0.70 -25.45 19.10
C THR A 77 -1.45 -25.99 17.90
N ARG A 78 -2.66 -25.51 17.62
CA ARG A 78 -3.47 -25.98 16.47
C ARG A 78 -2.90 -25.50 15.14
N THR A 79 -2.57 -24.22 15.02
CA THR A 79 -2.09 -23.65 13.76
C THR A 79 -0.75 -24.26 13.36
N GLN A 80 0.17 -24.49 14.31
CA GLN A 80 1.43 -25.18 14.03
C GLN A 80 1.27 -26.68 13.77
N ALA A 81 0.24 -27.33 14.31
CA ALA A 81 -0.04 -28.72 13.97
C ALA A 81 -0.58 -28.86 12.53
N ASN A 82 -1.32 -27.86 12.05
CA ASN A 82 -1.89 -27.83 10.70
C ASN A 82 -0.87 -27.39 9.64
N CYS A 83 0.03 -26.49 9.99
CA CYS A 83 1.14 -26.05 9.14
C CYS A 83 2.33 -27.00 9.35
N GLU A 84 2.55 -27.95 8.43
CA GLU A 84 3.74 -28.84 8.41
C GLU A 84 5.03 -28.04 8.75
N GLU A 85 6.04 -28.69 9.38
CA GLU A 85 7.21 -28.14 10.15
C GLU A 85 8.01 -26.93 9.59
N GLN A 86 7.66 -26.39 8.43
CA GLN A 86 8.30 -25.27 7.75
C GLN A 86 7.87 -23.88 8.27
N LEU A 87 6.77 -23.78 9.01
CA LEU A 87 6.27 -22.47 9.46
C LEU A 87 7.03 -21.91 10.67
N ARG A 88 7.54 -20.68 10.53
CA ARG A 88 8.29 -20.01 11.60
C ARG A 88 7.47 -18.96 12.33
N TRP A 89 7.48 -19.03 13.65
CA TRP A 89 6.75 -18.11 14.52
C TRP A 89 7.70 -17.11 15.18
N VAL A 90 7.39 -15.83 15.00
CA VAL A 90 8.16 -14.70 15.51
C VAL A 90 7.31 -13.90 16.47
N LEU A 91 7.61 -14.03 17.76
CA LEU A 91 6.99 -13.20 18.79
C LEU A 91 7.67 -11.83 18.79
N VAL A 92 6.88 -10.78 18.70
CA VAL A 92 7.34 -9.39 18.82
C VAL A 92 6.75 -8.78 20.07
N VAL A 93 7.61 -8.41 21.01
CA VAL A 93 7.22 -7.77 22.27
C VAL A 93 7.29 -6.25 22.12
N GLU A 94 6.14 -5.61 22.28
CA GLU A 94 5.93 -4.15 22.28
C GLU A 94 5.71 -3.60 23.70
N ARG A 95 4.78 -4.22 24.45
CA ARG A 95 4.43 -3.83 25.81
C ARG A 95 4.94 -4.86 26.79
N GLU A 96 6.22 -4.72 27.12
CA GLU A 96 7.00 -5.69 27.87
C GLU A 96 6.30 -6.22 29.12
N ASN A 97 5.79 -5.34 30.00
CA ASN A 97 5.17 -5.78 31.24
C ASN A 97 3.91 -6.62 31.01
N GLU A 98 3.07 -6.24 30.05
CA GLU A 98 1.79 -6.90 29.77
C GLU A 98 2.05 -8.23 29.06
N GLU A 99 2.84 -8.22 28.00
CA GLU A 99 3.13 -9.39 27.18
C GLU A 99 4.00 -10.42 27.87
N LEU A 100 5.00 -10.01 28.66
CA LEU A 100 5.80 -10.97 29.44
C LEU A 100 4.96 -11.63 30.52
N SER A 101 4.01 -10.89 31.11
CA SER A 101 3.08 -11.47 32.09
C SER A 101 2.14 -12.48 31.43
N MET A 102 1.64 -12.19 30.23
CA MET A 102 0.86 -13.15 29.43
C MET A 102 1.70 -14.37 29.07
N LEU A 103 2.94 -14.15 28.60
CA LEU A 103 3.88 -15.22 28.28
C LEU A 103 4.14 -16.11 29.49
N ALA A 104 4.41 -15.54 30.68
CA ALA A 104 4.65 -16.31 31.90
C ALA A 104 3.44 -17.18 32.32
N ARG A 105 2.20 -16.71 32.08
CA ARG A 105 0.96 -17.49 32.33
C ARG A 105 0.80 -18.68 31.40
N LEU A 106 1.47 -18.69 30.25
CA LEU A 106 1.50 -19.84 29.33
C LEU A 106 2.41 -20.96 29.86
N GLU A 107 3.17 -20.72 30.93
CA GLU A 107 4.21 -21.61 31.48
C GLU A 107 5.23 -22.09 30.44
N PRO A 108 5.85 -21.18 29.67
CA PRO A 108 6.75 -21.53 28.58
C PRO A 108 8.03 -22.20 29.09
N GLU A 109 8.54 -23.14 28.30
CA GLU A 109 9.93 -23.57 28.41
C GLU A 109 10.82 -22.71 27.49
N VAL A 110 11.71 -21.93 28.10
CA VAL A 110 12.62 -21.03 27.37
C VAL A 110 13.92 -21.76 27.07
N GLU A 111 14.29 -21.82 25.79
CA GLU A 111 15.58 -22.32 25.33
C GLU A 111 16.55 -21.16 25.10
N LEU A 112 17.74 -21.26 25.67
CA LEU A 112 18.82 -20.29 25.47
C LEU A 112 19.77 -20.72 24.34
N ILE A 113 20.55 -19.78 23.79
CA ILE A 113 21.54 -20.04 22.72
C ILE A 113 22.55 -21.14 23.09
N ASN A 114 22.84 -21.31 24.38
CA ASN A 114 23.76 -22.34 24.84
C ASN A 114 23.09 -23.72 25.08
N GLY A 115 21.82 -23.89 24.66
CA GLY A 115 21.05 -25.12 24.75
C GLY A 115 20.41 -25.39 26.12
N MET A 116 20.56 -24.50 27.11
CA MET A 116 19.84 -24.64 28.37
C MET A 116 18.34 -24.39 28.18
N ARG A 117 17.51 -25.25 28.76
CA ARG A 117 16.05 -25.17 28.70
C ARG A 117 15.45 -25.27 30.07
N PHE A 118 14.53 -24.37 30.40
CA PHE A 118 13.86 -24.38 31.69
C PHE A 118 12.51 -23.64 31.64
N PRO A 119 11.55 -24.04 32.49
CA PRO A 119 10.26 -23.36 32.59
C PRO A 119 10.41 -21.96 33.19
N VAL A 120 9.64 -21.00 32.69
CA VAL A 120 9.63 -19.62 33.17
C VAL A 120 8.20 -19.19 33.49
N ASN A 121 7.94 -18.98 34.78
CA ASN A 121 6.61 -18.62 35.28
C ASN A 121 6.57 -17.21 35.92
N ASP A 122 7.72 -16.53 35.97
CA ASP A 122 7.83 -15.15 36.50
C ASP A 122 8.33 -14.22 35.39
N PRO A 123 7.54 -13.21 34.97
CA PRO A 123 7.98 -12.25 33.96
C PRO A 123 9.22 -11.44 34.38
N GLY A 124 9.46 -11.29 35.69
CA GLY A 124 10.61 -10.57 36.24
C GLY A 124 11.97 -11.21 35.97
N ILE A 125 11.99 -12.44 35.43
CA ILE A 125 13.22 -13.11 34.98
C ILE A 125 13.77 -12.52 33.69
N PHE A 126 12.93 -11.96 32.82
CA PHE A 126 13.39 -11.43 31.53
C PHE A 126 14.10 -10.07 31.71
N LEU A 127 15.19 -9.88 30.96
CA LEU A 127 16.04 -8.69 31.07
C LEU A 127 16.02 -7.87 29.78
N ASN A 128 15.77 -6.56 29.94
CA ASN A 128 15.77 -5.58 28.86
C ASN A 128 17.17 -5.23 28.34
N ARG A 129 18.21 -5.44 29.17
CA ARG A 129 19.60 -5.18 28.79
C ARG A 129 20.47 -6.30 29.34
N HIS A 130 21.47 -6.69 28.56
CA HIS A 130 22.46 -7.65 29.00
C HIS A 130 23.31 -7.05 30.13
N ILE A 131 23.42 -7.78 31.24
CA ILE A 131 24.30 -7.41 32.36
C ILE A 131 25.72 -7.87 31.98
N ARG A 132 26.54 -6.94 31.47
CA ARG A 132 27.86 -7.20 30.85
C ARG A 132 28.87 -7.93 31.75
N SER A 133 28.63 -8.04 33.06
CA SER A 133 29.60 -8.62 34.00
C SER A 133 28.98 -9.17 35.27
N PHE A 134 27.93 -10.01 35.17
CA PHE A 134 27.44 -10.72 36.35
C PHE A 134 28.39 -11.87 36.72
N PRO A 135 29.02 -11.87 37.91
CA PRO A 135 29.95 -12.93 38.29
C PRO A 135 29.22 -14.26 38.49
N ARG A 136 29.87 -15.36 38.08
CA ARG A 136 29.33 -16.71 38.29
C ARG A 136 29.52 -17.12 39.76
N ILE A 137 28.52 -16.83 40.59
CA ILE A 137 28.57 -17.08 42.04
C ILE A 137 27.91 -18.43 42.36
N ARG A 138 28.70 -19.37 42.89
CA ARG A 138 28.25 -20.72 43.28
C ARG A 138 27.69 -20.73 44.70
N LEU A 139 26.62 -21.48 44.92
CA LEU A 139 25.86 -21.52 46.18
C LEU A 139 26.10 -22.77 47.03
N ASN A 140 26.72 -23.82 46.48
CA ASN A 140 26.75 -25.16 47.07
C ASN A 140 27.31 -25.25 48.51
N SER A 141 28.19 -24.35 48.93
CA SER A 141 28.80 -24.36 50.26
C SER A 141 28.07 -23.47 51.27
N SER A 142 27.05 -22.73 50.84
CA SER A 142 26.42 -21.68 51.64
C SER A 142 24.95 -21.94 51.92
N ILE A 143 24.39 -23.03 51.40
CA ILE A 143 22.97 -23.37 51.49
C ILE A 143 22.82 -24.87 51.71
N GLN A 144 22.04 -25.24 52.73
CA GLN A 144 21.66 -26.62 53.01
C GLN A 144 20.37 -26.99 52.28
N THR A 145 19.31 -26.18 52.42
CA THR A 145 18.04 -26.38 51.71
C THR A 145 17.42 -25.07 51.22
N PHE A 146 16.64 -25.18 50.14
CA PHE A 146 15.76 -24.13 49.63
C PHE A 146 14.32 -24.53 49.86
N GLU A 147 13.48 -23.59 50.28
CA GLU A 147 12.03 -23.70 50.21
C GLU A 147 11.50 -22.71 49.17
N PHE A 148 10.78 -23.21 48.17
CA PHE A 148 10.27 -22.39 47.06
C PHE A 148 8.94 -22.91 46.53
N VAL A 149 8.16 -22.02 45.93
CA VAL A 149 6.93 -22.37 45.22
C VAL A 149 7.28 -22.94 43.85
N ASN A 150 6.76 -24.12 43.55
CA ASN A 150 6.81 -24.73 42.23
C ASN A 150 5.39 -24.77 41.66
N GLY A 151 5.16 -24.13 40.51
CA GLY A 151 3.83 -23.93 39.92
C GLY A 151 2.99 -25.21 39.85
N LYS A 152 3.59 -26.38 39.59
CA LYS A 152 2.87 -27.66 39.45
C LYS A 152 2.75 -28.48 40.74
N SER A 153 3.51 -28.15 41.79
CA SER A 153 3.69 -29.03 42.96
C SER A 153 3.55 -28.31 44.31
N GLY A 154 3.16 -27.04 44.31
CA GLY A 154 3.07 -26.22 45.51
C GLY A 154 4.45 -25.92 46.10
N THR A 155 4.53 -25.70 47.41
CA THR A 155 5.79 -25.38 48.09
C THR A 155 6.65 -26.63 48.26
N LEU A 156 7.91 -26.56 47.81
CA LEU A 156 8.89 -27.64 47.88
C LEU A 156 10.10 -27.22 48.73
N ARG A 157 10.56 -28.11 49.60
CA ARG A 157 11.85 -27.98 50.30
C ARG A 157 12.85 -29.00 49.75
N ARG A 158 14.00 -28.53 49.24
CA ARG A 158 15.00 -29.38 48.55
C ARG A 158 16.43 -28.95 48.85
N ARG A 159 17.36 -29.92 48.88
CA ARG A 159 18.80 -29.65 48.88
C ARG A 159 19.29 -29.25 47.48
N PRO A 160 20.37 -28.44 47.35
CA PRO A 160 20.95 -28.09 46.05
C PRO A 160 21.31 -29.30 45.16
N SER A 161 21.69 -30.42 45.77
CA SER A 161 22.03 -31.68 45.07
C SER A 161 20.81 -32.46 44.55
N GLU A 162 19.63 -32.23 45.13
CA GLU A 162 18.38 -32.91 44.77
C GLU A 162 17.66 -32.21 43.60
N LEU A 163 18.06 -30.98 43.28
CA LEU A 163 17.53 -30.24 42.13
C LEU A 163 18.02 -30.87 40.83
N LYS A 164 17.07 -31.10 39.91
CA LYS A 164 17.37 -31.54 38.55
C LYS A 164 18.17 -30.46 37.82
N GLN A 165 19.05 -30.89 36.92
CA GLN A 165 19.76 -29.96 36.04
C GLN A 165 18.75 -29.11 35.24
N ASN A 166 19.10 -27.86 35.01
CA ASN A 166 18.27 -26.82 34.40
C ASN A 166 17.01 -26.47 35.21
N THR A 167 17.01 -26.65 36.52
CA THR A 167 15.96 -26.06 37.35
C THR A 167 16.27 -24.58 37.58
N LEU A 168 15.36 -23.69 37.18
CA LEU A 168 15.37 -22.26 37.51
C LEU A 168 14.36 -22.01 38.62
N ILE A 169 14.82 -21.37 39.69
CA ILE A 169 13.97 -20.93 40.81
C ILE A 169 13.95 -19.39 40.77
N PRO A 170 12.83 -18.77 40.37
CA PRO A 170 12.68 -17.32 40.45
C PRO A 170 12.86 -16.84 41.89
N PHE A 171 13.48 -15.69 42.09
CA PHE A 171 13.73 -15.20 43.44
C PHE A 171 12.43 -14.90 44.20
N ASN A 172 11.38 -14.47 43.48
CA ASN A 172 10.05 -14.20 44.04
C ASN A 172 9.33 -15.47 44.54
N ASP A 173 9.76 -16.64 44.05
CA ASP A 173 9.21 -17.94 44.45
C ASP A 173 9.92 -18.53 45.66
N LEU A 174 11.11 -18.02 46.03
CA LEU A 174 11.79 -18.41 47.25
C LEU A 174 11.00 -17.95 48.47
N ARG A 175 10.83 -18.87 49.43
CA ARG A 175 10.15 -18.62 50.71
C ARG A 175 11.13 -18.64 51.87
N HIS A 176 12.00 -19.64 51.93
CA HIS A 176 13.03 -19.77 52.97
C HIS A 176 14.34 -20.35 52.43
N VAL A 177 15.47 -19.98 53.06
CA VAL A 177 16.80 -20.50 52.75
C VAL A 177 17.47 -20.96 54.04
N GLU A 178 17.76 -22.25 54.14
CA GLU A 178 18.49 -22.83 55.27
C GLU A 178 19.99 -22.79 55.00
N THR A 179 20.74 -22.15 55.89
CA THR A 179 22.20 -22.06 55.82
C THR A 179 22.84 -22.84 56.97
N PRO A 180 24.17 -23.09 56.97
CA PRO A 180 24.85 -23.67 58.13
C PRO A 180 24.69 -22.88 59.44
N GLU A 181 24.34 -21.60 59.36
CA GLU A 181 24.17 -20.69 60.49
C GLU A 181 22.71 -20.56 60.94
N GLY A 182 21.77 -21.16 60.19
CA GLY A 182 20.33 -21.16 60.50
C GLY A 182 19.44 -20.82 59.29
N ASP A 183 18.13 -20.80 59.54
CA ASP A 183 17.10 -20.43 58.57
C ASP A 183 17.01 -18.91 58.42
N LEU A 184 17.06 -18.43 57.17
CA LEU A 184 17.01 -17.00 56.83
C LEU A 184 15.90 -16.70 55.81
N HIS A 185 15.38 -15.48 55.88
CA HIS A 185 14.50 -14.95 54.84
C HIS A 185 15.30 -14.71 53.55
N PRO A 186 14.80 -15.06 52.34
CA PRO A 186 15.58 -15.01 51.10
C PRO A 186 16.27 -13.68 50.83
N LYS A 187 15.57 -12.56 51.07
CA LYS A 187 16.14 -11.21 50.88
C LYS A 187 17.31 -10.92 51.82
N GLN A 188 17.14 -11.24 53.11
CA GLN A 188 18.18 -11.04 54.12
C GLN A 188 19.40 -11.92 53.80
N TRP A 189 19.16 -13.19 53.51
CA TRP A 189 20.20 -14.12 53.10
C TRP A 189 21.00 -13.60 51.91
N LEU A 190 20.33 -13.11 50.86
CA LEU A 190 21.01 -12.64 49.67
C LEU A 190 21.88 -11.41 49.97
N GLU A 191 21.39 -10.45 50.75
CA GLU A 191 22.14 -9.25 51.13
C GLU A 191 23.39 -9.60 51.95
N GLU A 192 23.25 -10.44 52.99
CA GLU A 192 24.38 -10.93 53.81
C GLU A 192 25.38 -11.74 52.98
N PHE A 193 24.88 -12.62 52.12
CA PHE A 193 25.69 -13.46 51.25
C PHE A 193 26.52 -12.63 50.26
N LEU A 194 25.95 -11.58 49.69
CA LEU A 194 26.64 -10.71 48.72
C LEU A 194 27.66 -9.78 49.39
N LEU A 195 27.41 -9.32 50.63
CA LEU A 195 28.38 -8.52 51.41
C LEU A 195 29.72 -9.24 51.61
N SER A 196 29.68 -10.57 51.75
CA SER A 196 30.87 -11.42 51.93
C SER A 196 31.69 -11.64 50.64
N ARG A 197 31.27 -11.09 49.49
CA ARG A 197 31.87 -11.39 48.19
C ARG A 197 32.88 -10.33 47.74
N PRO A 198 33.97 -10.75 47.07
CA PRO A 198 35.02 -9.83 46.62
C PRO A 198 34.60 -8.95 45.43
N LYS A 199 33.48 -9.26 44.75
CA LYS A 199 32.94 -8.47 43.65
C LYS A 199 31.59 -7.90 44.05
N PRO A 200 31.37 -6.58 43.94
CA PRO A 200 30.09 -5.98 44.26
C PRO A 200 29.03 -6.43 43.26
N VAL A 201 27.99 -7.08 43.77
CA VAL A 201 26.76 -7.43 43.04
C VAL A 201 25.61 -6.89 43.87
N HIS A 202 24.69 -6.18 43.23
CA HIS A 202 23.51 -5.66 43.93
C HIS A 202 22.40 -6.72 43.93
N ALA A 203 21.65 -6.80 45.04
CA ALA A 203 20.62 -7.83 45.21
C ALA A 203 19.50 -7.75 44.15
N ASP A 204 19.18 -6.55 43.65
CA ASP A 204 18.20 -6.30 42.59
C ASP A 204 18.59 -6.89 41.22
N GLN A 205 19.88 -7.14 41.00
CA GLN A 205 20.42 -7.80 39.82
C GLN A 205 20.22 -9.32 39.83
N VAL A 206 19.87 -9.90 40.98
CA VAL A 206 19.64 -11.35 41.12
C VAL A 206 18.17 -11.62 40.89
N LYS A 207 17.84 -12.33 39.81
CA LYS A 207 16.46 -12.69 39.46
C LYS A 207 16.07 -14.10 39.88
N GLY A 208 17.04 -14.93 40.24
CA GLY A 208 16.76 -16.27 40.74
C GLY A 208 18.01 -17.11 41.00
N ILE A 209 17.81 -18.42 41.03
CA ILE A 209 18.84 -19.44 41.23
C ILE A 209 18.71 -20.47 40.12
N ILE A 210 19.81 -20.81 39.47
CA ILE A 210 19.84 -21.83 38.41
C ILE A 210 20.70 -23.02 38.82
N ARG A 211 20.18 -24.23 38.59
CA ARG A 211 20.91 -25.49 38.73
C ARG A 211 21.55 -25.87 37.41
N GLU A 212 22.87 -25.75 37.31
CA GLU A 212 23.65 -26.22 36.15
C GLU A 212 24.27 -27.60 36.45
N SER A 213 25.15 -28.15 35.62
CA SER A 213 25.81 -29.44 35.89
C SER A 213 26.68 -29.43 37.16
N LYS A 214 27.49 -28.39 37.35
CA LYS A 214 28.48 -28.30 38.45
C LYS A 214 27.91 -27.81 39.78
N GLY A 215 26.73 -27.21 39.83
CA GLY A 215 26.13 -26.74 41.09
C GLY A 215 24.95 -25.81 40.89
N CYS A 216 24.52 -25.17 41.99
CA CYS A 216 23.57 -24.07 41.96
C CYS A 216 24.32 -22.74 41.91
N TYR A 217 23.80 -21.80 41.13
CA TYR A 217 24.40 -20.49 40.92
C TYR A 217 23.35 -19.39 41.04
N LEU A 218 23.76 -18.21 41.50
CA LEU A 218 22.92 -17.01 41.38
C LEU A 218 22.69 -16.72 39.90
N PHE A 219 21.44 -16.40 39.56
CA PHE A 219 21.01 -16.18 38.20
C PHE A 219 20.56 -14.72 38.00
N PRO A 220 21.18 -13.98 37.05
CA PRO A 220 20.85 -12.58 36.84
C PRO A 220 19.56 -12.34 36.06
N GLY A 221 18.96 -13.39 35.49
CA GLY A 221 17.83 -13.28 34.56
C GLY A 221 18.22 -13.63 33.11
N ILE A 222 17.24 -13.64 32.22
CA ILE A 222 17.36 -14.01 30.81
C ILE A 222 17.34 -12.75 29.95
N PRO A 223 18.47 -12.33 29.35
CA PRO A 223 18.44 -11.33 28.28
C PRO A 223 17.63 -11.84 27.09
N PHE A 224 16.78 -10.99 26.50
CA PHE A 224 16.11 -11.30 25.23
C PHE A 224 17.09 -11.79 24.15
N ASN A 225 18.27 -11.17 24.08
CA ASN A 225 19.32 -11.55 23.14
C ASN A 225 19.85 -12.98 23.32
N SER A 226 19.60 -13.62 24.47
CA SER A 226 20.05 -14.97 24.77
C SER A 226 18.98 -16.04 24.54
N ILE A 227 17.73 -15.64 24.28
CA ILE A 227 16.64 -16.56 23.96
C ILE A 227 16.89 -17.10 22.55
N ALA A 228 16.97 -18.41 22.43
CA ALA A 228 17.01 -19.10 21.15
C ALA A 228 15.58 -19.40 20.67
N ARG A 229 14.77 -20.06 21.51
CA ARG A 229 13.38 -20.44 21.20
C ARG A 229 12.52 -20.45 22.46
N ILE A 230 11.21 -20.43 22.28
CA ILE A 230 10.23 -20.64 23.35
C ILE A 230 9.32 -21.81 22.96
N HIS A 231 9.06 -22.71 23.92
CA HIS A 231 8.15 -23.85 23.73
C HIS A 231 6.93 -23.71 24.64
N ILE A 232 5.74 -23.95 24.09
CA ILE A 232 4.46 -23.86 24.78
C ILE A 232 3.60 -25.04 24.36
N ASP A 233 3.41 -26.02 25.25
CA ASP A 233 2.54 -27.19 25.05
C ASP A 233 2.61 -27.86 23.64
N GLY A 234 3.83 -28.00 23.12
CA GLY A 234 4.09 -28.62 21.80
C GLY A 234 4.24 -27.63 20.64
N ALA A 235 3.81 -26.38 20.80
CA ALA A 235 4.12 -25.29 19.88
C ALA A 235 5.52 -24.71 20.15
N ARG A 236 6.14 -24.16 19.10
CA ARG A 236 7.47 -23.56 19.10
C ARG A 236 7.42 -22.15 18.54
N ILE A 237 8.05 -21.21 19.25
CA ILE A 237 8.32 -19.86 18.76
C ILE A 237 9.82 -19.79 18.45
N ASP A 238 10.15 -19.56 17.18
CA ASP A 238 11.52 -19.61 16.66
C ASP A 238 12.32 -18.36 16.99
N HIS A 239 11.65 -17.22 17.06
CA HIS A 239 12.30 -15.93 17.29
C HIS A 239 11.50 -15.06 18.24
N VAL A 240 12.22 -14.34 19.11
CA VAL A 240 11.65 -13.33 19.99
C VAL A 240 12.34 -12.02 19.72
N LEU A 241 11.57 -11.06 19.20
CA LEU A 241 12.03 -9.73 18.86
C LEU A 241 11.46 -8.70 19.81
N ARG A 242 12.13 -7.56 19.89
CA ARG A 242 11.63 -6.37 20.58
C ARG A 242 11.37 -5.29 19.58
N SER A 243 10.27 -4.58 19.77
CA SER A 243 9.76 -3.62 18.81
C SER A 243 10.69 -2.46 18.50
N SER A 244 11.50 -2.04 19.47
CA SER A 244 12.39 -0.88 19.36
C SER A 244 13.66 -1.09 18.53
N HIS A 245 13.91 -2.30 18.00
CA HIS A 245 15.23 -2.70 17.51
C HIS A 245 15.25 -3.63 16.29
N PHE A 246 14.61 -3.24 15.19
CA PHE A 246 14.68 -3.97 13.90
C PHE A 246 15.89 -3.59 13.06
N ASN A 247 17.08 -3.98 13.51
CA ASN A 247 18.32 -3.77 12.76
C ASN A 247 19.37 -4.83 13.07
N LEU A 248 20.41 -4.95 12.23
CA LEU A 248 21.44 -5.97 12.37
C LEU A 248 22.31 -5.86 13.63
N ASN A 249 22.27 -4.74 14.37
CA ASN A 249 22.96 -4.64 15.66
C ASN A 249 22.18 -5.37 16.78
N ASN A 250 20.89 -5.64 16.56
CA ASN A 250 20.09 -6.48 17.42
C ASN A 250 20.34 -7.95 17.07
N ILE A 251 20.92 -8.70 18.01
CA ILE A 251 21.32 -10.11 17.78
C ILE A 251 20.11 -10.98 17.42
N PRO A 252 18.97 -10.97 18.16
CA PRO A 252 17.77 -11.69 17.75
C PRO A 252 17.30 -11.40 16.32
N PHE A 253 17.23 -10.12 15.94
CA PHE A 253 16.81 -9.72 14.59
C PHE A 253 17.81 -10.19 13.54
N ARG A 254 19.11 -9.99 13.78
CA ARG A 254 20.18 -10.46 12.90
C ARG A 254 20.11 -11.96 12.68
N ARG A 255 19.96 -12.77 13.74
CA ARG A 255 19.83 -14.22 13.62
C ARG A 255 18.58 -14.61 12.82
N MET A 256 17.45 -13.96 13.05
CA MET A 256 16.24 -14.21 12.26
C MET A 256 16.53 -13.93 10.78
N ILE A 257 17.10 -12.78 10.45
CA ILE A 257 17.45 -12.41 9.07
C ILE A 257 18.46 -13.40 8.47
N GLU A 258 19.51 -13.78 9.21
CA GLU A 258 20.49 -14.77 8.76
C GLU A 258 19.85 -16.12 8.51
N GLN A 259 18.99 -16.60 9.42
CA GLN A 259 18.33 -17.89 9.30
C GLN A 259 17.27 -17.89 8.20
N VAL A 260 16.57 -16.77 8.00
CA VAL A 260 15.69 -16.57 6.84
C VAL A 260 16.52 -16.59 5.57
N ARG A 261 17.58 -15.78 5.47
CA ARG A 261 18.44 -15.74 4.30
C ARG A 261 19.13 -17.07 4.01
N GLU A 262 19.55 -17.84 5.01
CA GLU A 262 20.16 -19.15 4.84
C GLU A 262 19.15 -20.15 4.27
N GLU A 263 17.97 -20.25 4.87
CA GLU A 263 16.90 -21.10 4.32
C GLU A 263 16.43 -20.60 2.96
N TRP A 264 16.41 -19.30 2.74
CA TRP A 264 16.06 -18.71 1.45
C TRP A 264 17.12 -19.00 0.41
N MET A 265 18.39 -18.94 0.78
CA MET A 265 19.49 -19.37 -0.06
C MET A 265 19.49 -20.89 -0.25
N GLU A 266 18.97 -21.68 0.68
CA GLU A 266 18.77 -23.13 0.54
C GLU A 266 17.50 -23.49 -0.26
N MET A 267 16.44 -22.67 -0.20
CA MET A 267 15.20 -22.84 -0.96
C MET A 267 15.33 -22.27 -2.39
N ALA A 268 16.03 -21.14 -2.54
CA ALA A 268 16.40 -20.54 -3.82
C ALA A 268 17.57 -21.27 -4.49
N ARG A 269 18.46 -21.91 -3.70
CA ARG A 269 19.28 -23.00 -4.24
C ARG A 269 18.47 -24.26 -4.23
N VAL A 270 17.61 -24.37 -5.24
CA VAL A 270 17.40 -25.65 -5.86
C VAL A 270 18.79 -26.29 -6.01
N PRO A 271 19.07 -27.43 -5.33
CA PRO A 271 20.41 -28.03 -5.37
C PRO A 271 20.87 -28.05 -6.82
N GLU A 272 22.11 -27.65 -7.12
CA GLU A 272 22.54 -27.41 -8.51
C GLU A 272 22.19 -28.60 -9.42
N ALA A 273 22.33 -29.82 -8.91
CA ALA A 273 21.89 -31.06 -9.54
C ALA A 273 20.37 -31.12 -9.86
N THR A 274 19.51 -30.65 -8.95
CA THR A 274 18.05 -30.54 -9.17
C THR A 274 17.73 -29.40 -10.13
N ALA A 275 18.46 -28.28 -10.09
CA ALA A 275 18.26 -27.16 -10.99
C ALA A 275 18.62 -27.56 -12.43
N GLU A 276 19.77 -28.21 -12.63
CA GLU A 276 20.20 -28.78 -13.91
C GLU A 276 19.20 -29.80 -14.47
N LYS A 277 18.59 -30.62 -13.60
CA LYS A 277 17.52 -31.54 -14.00
C LYS A 277 16.27 -30.79 -14.46
N ARG A 278 15.82 -29.80 -13.69
CA ARG A 278 14.65 -28.96 -14.02
C ARG A 278 14.84 -28.13 -15.29
N GLN A 279 16.08 -27.75 -15.63
CA GLN A 279 16.37 -27.06 -16.90
C GLN A 279 16.02 -27.88 -18.15
N LYS A 280 15.99 -29.21 -18.05
CA LYS A 280 15.64 -30.11 -19.16
C LYS A 280 14.13 -30.28 -19.33
N ILE A 281 13.36 -29.96 -18.28
CA ILE A 281 11.91 -30.09 -18.23
C ILE A 281 11.30 -28.91 -18.96
N SER A 282 10.39 -29.21 -19.88
CA SER A 282 9.68 -28.20 -20.66
C SER A 282 8.29 -28.02 -20.08
N ILE A 283 7.99 -26.79 -19.67
CA ILE A 283 6.69 -26.38 -19.13
C ILE A 283 5.93 -25.61 -20.22
N CYS A 284 4.67 -25.95 -20.41
CA CYS A 284 3.75 -25.21 -21.26
C CYS A 284 2.59 -24.65 -20.43
N CYS A 285 2.44 -23.33 -20.42
CA CYS A 285 1.30 -22.65 -19.80
C CYS A 285 0.18 -22.44 -20.82
N LEU A 286 -1.02 -22.92 -20.49
CA LEU A 286 -2.25 -22.71 -21.23
C LEU A 286 -3.03 -21.57 -20.55
N GLY A 287 -2.81 -20.34 -21.00
CA GLY A 287 -3.31 -19.15 -20.33
C GLY A 287 -3.60 -18.01 -21.31
N GLU A 288 -4.85 -17.56 -21.37
CA GLU A 288 -5.29 -16.46 -22.24
C GLU A 288 -4.70 -15.09 -21.85
N ILE A 289 -4.31 -14.91 -20.58
CA ILE A 289 -3.86 -13.62 -20.03
C ILE A 289 -2.32 -13.55 -20.01
N PRO A 290 -1.70 -12.68 -20.84
CA PRO A 290 -0.25 -12.66 -21.01
C PRO A 290 0.55 -12.34 -19.72
N VAL A 291 0.01 -11.46 -18.87
CA VAL A 291 0.69 -11.06 -17.62
C VAL A 291 0.84 -12.23 -16.64
N LEU A 292 -0.12 -13.17 -16.60
CA LEU A 292 -0.03 -14.36 -15.75
C LEU A 292 1.08 -15.29 -16.22
N ASN A 293 1.18 -15.51 -17.54
CA ASN A 293 2.24 -16.34 -18.13
C ASN A 293 3.62 -15.74 -17.82
N SER A 294 3.74 -14.41 -17.93
CA SER A 294 4.99 -13.69 -17.69
C SER A 294 5.42 -13.74 -16.21
N ILE A 295 4.47 -13.56 -15.27
CA ILE A 295 4.74 -13.71 -13.83
C ILE A 295 5.19 -15.14 -13.51
N LEU A 296 4.46 -16.14 -14.02
CA LEU A 296 4.81 -17.55 -13.80
C LEU A 296 6.16 -17.91 -14.39
N ARG A 297 6.50 -17.38 -15.56
CA ARG A 297 7.83 -17.58 -16.15
C ARG A 297 8.93 -17.07 -15.22
N ILE A 298 8.76 -15.90 -14.60
CA ILE A 298 9.71 -15.36 -13.63
C ILE A 298 9.81 -16.32 -12.43
N GLN A 299 8.69 -16.68 -11.81
CA GLN A 299 8.67 -17.52 -10.61
C GLN A 299 9.19 -18.95 -10.86
N LEU A 300 8.88 -19.56 -12.00
CA LEU A 300 9.39 -20.88 -12.39
C LEU A 300 10.90 -20.84 -12.71
N SER A 301 11.39 -19.73 -13.25
CA SER A 301 12.83 -19.54 -13.50
C SER A 301 13.63 -19.47 -12.21
N GLU A 302 13.08 -18.86 -11.15
CA GLU A 302 13.64 -18.89 -9.79
C GLU A 302 13.77 -20.33 -9.28
N LEU A 303 12.87 -21.24 -9.68
CA LEU A 303 12.89 -22.67 -9.32
C LEU A 303 13.73 -23.56 -10.26
N GLY A 304 14.47 -22.96 -11.21
CA GLY A 304 15.38 -23.66 -12.12
C GLY A 304 14.75 -24.16 -13.44
N TYR A 305 13.47 -23.93 -13.69
CA TYR A 305 12.84 -24.27 -14.97
C TYR A 305 13.16 -23.21 -16.01
N ARG A 306 13.86 -23.59 -17.09
CA ARG A 306 14.30 -22.64 -18.14
C ARG A 306 13.60 -22.81 -19.49
N ARG A 307 12.97 -23.96 -19.74
CA ARG A 307 12.24 -24.23 -20.98
C ARG A 307 10.76 -23.93 -20.76
N PHE A 308 10.38 -22.71 -21.10
CA PHE A 308 9.01 -22.22 -20.96
C PHE A 308 8.40 -21.95 -22.32
N SER A 309 7.17 -22.40 -22.51
CA SER A 309 6.32 -22.07 -23.64
C SER A 309 4.94 -21.66 -23.14
N GLU A 310 4.24 -20.84 -23.92
CA GLU A 310 2.89 -20.38 -23.59
C GLU A 310 1.98 -20.56 -24.79
N THR A 311 0.73 -20.90 -24.52
CA THR A 311 -0.35 -20.95 -25.51
C THR A 311 -1.48 -20.07 -25.00
N THR A 312 -1.71 -18.96 -25.71
CA THR A 312 -2.74 -17.97 -25.36
C THR A 312 -4.05 -18.19 -26.11
N GLN A 313 -4.07 -19.06 -27.13
CA GLN A 313 -5.26 -19.39 -27.92
C GLN A 313 -5.22 -20.87 -28.36
N LEU A 314 -6.38 -21.53 -28.30
CA LEU A 314 -6.58 -22.88 -28.80
C LEU A 314 -7.84 -22.91 -29.67
N GLN A 315 -7.77 -23.65 -30.77
CA GLN A 315 -8.93 -23.87 -31.65
C GLN A 315 -9.95 -24.78 -30.95
N PRO A 316 -11.27 -24.58 -31.12
CA PRO A 316 -12.28 -25.50 -30.60
C PRO A 316 -12.07 -26.93 -31.11
N GLY A 317 -12.27 -27.92 -30.25
CA GLY A 317 -12.09 -29.33 -30.57
C GLY A 317 -11.17 -30.09 -29.59
N PRO A 318 -10.93 -31.38 -29.85
CA PRO A 318 -10.07 -32.21 -29.03
C PRO A 318 -8.58 -31.94 -29.33
N HIS A 319 -7.78 -31.79 -28.27
CA HIS A 319 -6.33 -31.65 -28.36
C HIS A 319 -5.66 -32.69 -27.46
N ASP A 320 -4.74 -33.47 -28.03
CA ASP A 320 -3.91 -34.40 -27.28
C ASP A 320 -2.65 -33.67 -26.80
N LEU A 321 -2.46 -33.62 -25.48
CA LEU A 321 -1.34 -32.94 -24.84
C LEU A 321 -0.07 -33.80 -24.96
N ASP A 322 1.04 -33.17 -25.39
CA ASP A 322 2.34 -33.85 -25.50
C ASP A 322 2.79 -34.36 -24.12
N PRO A 323 2.98 -35.68 -23.92
CA PRO A 323 3.41 -36.23 -22.64
C PRO A 323 4.86 -35.83 -22.26
N ALA A 324 5.66 -35.29 -23.20
CA ALA A 324 7.00 -34.78 -22.92
C ALA A 324 6.98 -33.39 -22.25
N LEU A 325 5.83 -32.71 -22.25
CA LEU A 325 5.65 -31.40 -21.64
C LEU A 325 4.89 -31.50 -20.31
N VAL A 326 5.21 -30.59 -19.39
CA VAL A 326 4.40 -30.36 -18.19
C VAL A 326 3.41 -29.25 -18.52
N TRP A 327 2.12 -29.59 -18.53
CA TRP A 327 1.06 -28.66 -18.87
C TRP A 327 0.46 -28.01 -17.62
N LEU A 328 0.47 -26.67 -17.59
CA LEU A 328 -0.18 -25.85 -16.58
C LEU A 328 -1.39 -25.16 -17.20
N GLN A 329 -2.59 -25.53 -16.78
CA GLN A 329 -3.82 -24.89 -17.26
C GLN A 329 -4.18 -23.70 -16.37
N LEU A 330 -4.06 -22.49 -16.89
CA LEU A 330 -4.39 -21.24 -16.20
C LEU A 330 -5.80 -20.73 -16.57
N SER A 331 -6.29 -21.07 -17.76
CA SER A 331 -7.61 -20.69 -18.25
C SER A 331 -8.34 -21.86 -18.92
N GLU A 332 -9.67 -21.83 -18.89
CA GLU A 332 -10.52 -22.74 -19.66
C GLU A 332 -10.71 -22.17 -21.07
N PHE A 333 -10.32 -22.92 -22.10
CA PHE A 333 -10.55 -22.52 -23.49
C PHE A 333 -11.91 -23.04 -23.96
N THR A 334 -12.75 -22.12 -24.45
CA THR A 334 -14.14 -22.44 -24.80
C THR A 334 -14.22 -23.45 -25.93
N GLY A 335 -14.96 -24.55 -25.73
CA GLY A 335 -15.18 -25.58 -26.74
C GLY A 335 -13.96 -26.48 -27.00
N THR A 336 -12.96 -26.47 -26.12
CA THR A 336 -11.79 -27.33 -26.20
C THR A 336 -11.90 -28.53 -25.27
N LEU A 337 -11.37 -29.68 -25.69
CA LEU A 337 -11.26 -30.88 -24.87
C LEU A 337 -9.79 -31.28 -24.81
N LEU A 338 -9.14 -31.04 -23.67
CA LEU A 338 -7.73 -31.38 -23.45
C LEU A 338 -7.62 -32.84 -22.98
N LYS A 339 -6.83 -33.66 -23.67
CA LYS A 339 -6.57 -35.05 -23.32
C LYS A 339 -5.10 -35.23 -22.93
N GLY A 340 -4.84 -35.59 -21.68
CA GLY A 340 -3.49 -35.85 -21.17
C GLY A 340 -3.35 -35.47 -19.71
N LYS A 341 -2.12 -35.55 -19.17
CA LYS A 341 -1.82 -35.15 -17.79
C LYS A 341 -1.50 -33.66 -17.75
N MET A 342 -2.20 -32.92 -16.89
CA MET A 342 -1.97 -31.50 -16.66
C MET A 342 -2.23 -31.15 -15.19
N VAL A 343 -1.68 -30.02 -14.75
CA VAL A 343 -2.04 -29.38 -13.49
C VAL A 343 -3.05 -28.29 -13.83
N ASP A 344 -4.27 -28.42 -13.30
CA ASP A 344 -5.35 -27.47 -13.56
C ASP A 344 -5.45 -26.44 -12.44
N TRP A 345 -5.12 -25.20 -12.78
CA TRP A 345 -5.21 -24.01 -11.93
C TRP A 345 -6.34 -23.07 -12.36
N SER A 346 -7.15 -23.44 -13.36
CA SER A 346 -8.14 -22.55 -13.95
C SER A 346 -9.15 -21.97 -12.94
N THR A 347 -9.52 -22.77 -11.93
CA THR A 347 -10.43 -22.34 -10.86
C THR A 347 -9.77 -21.35 -9.90
N ASP A 348 -8.53 -21.62 -9.46
CA ASP A 348 -7.76 -20.73 -8.58
C ASP A 348 -7.48 -19.39 -9.28
N ILE A 349 -7.04 -19.44 -10.54
CA ILE A 349 -6.83 -18.26 -11.37
C ILE A 349 -8.12 -17.46 -11.53
N ARG A 350 -9.27 -18.10 -11.78
CA ARG A 350 -10.56 -17.40 -11.87
C ARG A 350 -10.90 -16.64 -10.58
N ARG A 351 -10.57 -17.20 -9.41
CA ARG A 351 -10.75 -16.54 -8.11
C ARG A 351 -9.83 -15.32 -7.99
N PHE A 352 -8.55 -15.45 -8.32
CA PHE A 352 -7.60 -14.34 -8.28
C PHE A 352 -7.98 -13.21 -9.24
N LEU A 353 -8.57 -13.52 -10.39
CA LEU A 353 -8.97 -12.52 -11.37
C LEU A 353 -10.29 -11.81 -11.03
N GLN A 354 -11.16 -12.44 -10.24
CA GLN A 354 -12.48 -11.88 -9.91
C GLN A 354 -12.42 -10.45 -9.36
N PRO A 355 -11.60 -10.11 -8.34
CA PRO A 355 -11.55 -8.75 -7.80
C PRO A 355 -11.00 -7.73 -8.80
N LEU A 356 -10.22 -8.17 -9.80
CA LEU A 356 -9.57 -7.29 -10.77
C LEU A 356 -10.44 -6.96 -12.01
N LYS A 357 -11.49 -7.75 -12.30
CA LYS A 357 -12.29 -7.65 -13.54
C LYS A 357 -12.83 -6.25 -13.86
N ARG A 358 -13.14 -5.45 -12.85
CA ARG A 358 -13.67 -4.08 -13.00
C ARG A 358 -12.68 -3.00 -12.58
N PHE A 359 -11.46 -3.40 -12.25
CA PHE A 359 -10.45 -2.52 -11.69
C PHE A 359 -9.42 -2.14 -12.73
N VAL A 360 -8.85 -3.12 -13.44
CA VAL A 360 -7.83 -2.91 -14.47
C VAL A 360 -8.11 -3.77 -15.70
N ASP A 361 -7.60 -3.32 -16.85
CA ASP A 361 -7.53 -4.15 -18.04
C ASP A 361 -6.30 -5.06 -17.96
N LEU A 362 -6.55 -6.34 -17.72
CA LEU A 362 -5.53 -7.36 -17.51
C LEU A 362 -4.66 -7.61 -18.75
N ASN A 363 -5.16 -7.29 -19.95
CA ASN A 363 -4.40 -7.46 -21.19
C ASN A 363 -3.37 -6.35 -21.41
N ASN A 364 -3.54 -5.22 -20.73
CA ASN A 364 -2.71 -4.02 -20.88
C ASN A 364 -1.79 -3.77 -19.66
N LEU A 365 -1.67 -4.76 -18.77
CA LEU A 365 -0.76 -4.69 -17.61
C LEU A 365 0.69 -4.90 -18.06
N ASP A 366 1.52 -3.88 -17.88
CA ASP A 366 2.96 -3.95 -18.12
C ASP A 366 3.73 -4.30 -16.85
N LEU A 367 4.60 -5.31 -16.93
CA LEU A 367 5.45 -5.81 -15.85
C LEU A 367 6.72 -4.96 -15.63
N SER A 368 6.96 -3.92 -16.44
CA SER A 368 8.12 -3.03 -16.31
C SER A 368 8.20 -2.26 -14.98
N GLY A 369 7.09 -2.18 -14.23
CA GLY A 369 7.05 -1.61 -12.89
C GLY A 369 7.60 -2.55 -11.82
N ALA A 370 8.48 -2.05 -10.96
CA ALA A 370 8.94 -2.78 -9.78
C ALA A 370 7.74 -3.27 -8.95
N ILE A 371 7.66 -4.58 -8.69
CA ILE A 371 6.68 -5.18 -7.79
C ILE A 371 7.05 -4.76 -6.37
N THR A 372 6.59 -3.59 -5.97
CA THR A 372 6.76 -3.09 -4.60
C THR A 372 5.79 -3.79 -3.67
N SER A 373 6.22 -3.84 -2.42
CA SER A 373 5.99 -4.98 -1.57
C SER A 373 5.13 -4.57 -0.39
N SER A 374 3.94 -5.17 -0.32
CA SER A 374 3.14 -5.53 0.85
C SER A 374 1.95 -6.35 0.30
N PRO A 375 1.82 -7.65 0.57
CA PRO A 375 0.68 -8.48 0.25
C PRO A 375 -0.52 -7.90 0.91
N LEU A 376 -1.57 -8.30 0.27
CA LEU A 376 -2.78 -7.59 0.24
C LEU A 376 -3.78 -8.71 0.37
N MET A 377 -4.44 -8.78 1.53
CA MET A 377 -5.60 -9.65 1.63
C MET A 377 -6.62 -9.23 0.59
N GLN A 378 -7.46 -10.14 0.12
CA GLN A 378 -8.51 -9.81 -0.85
C GLN A 378 -9.38 -8.63 -0.36
N ILE A 379 -9.70 -8.60 0.93
CA ILE A 379 -10.48 -7.52 1.57
C ILE A 379 -9.76 -6.17 1.45
N GLU A 380 -8.45 -6.15 1.64
CA GLU A 380 -7.64 -4.93 1.53
C GLU A 380 -7.51 -4.47 0.07
N LEU A 381 -7.37 -5.42 -0.88
CA LEU A 381 -7.40 -5.14 -2.31
C LEU A 381 -8.71 -4.48 -2.70
N GLU A 382 -9.84 -5.05 -2.27
CA GLU A 382 -11.16 -4.53 -2.59
C GLU A 382 -11.37 -3.13 -2.00
N LYS A 383 -10.94 -2.90 -0.75
CA LYS A 383 -10.99 -1.58 -0.10
C LYS A 383 -10.17 -0.53 -0.85
N GLN A 384 -8.91 -0.83 -1.17
CA GLN A 384 -8.04 0.08 -1.91
C GLN A 384 -8.53 0.33 -3.34
N SER A 385 -9.06 -0.71 -4.00
CA SER A 385 -9.63 -0.62 -5.34
C SER A 385 -10.84 0.32 -5.36
N LEU A 386 -11.74 0.20 -4.37
CA LEU A 386 -12.91 1.06 -4.24
C LEU A 386 -12.54 2.54 -4.03
N ASP A 387 -11.53 2.83 -3.22
CA ASP A 387 -11.06 4.21 -3.01
C ASP A 387 -10.50 4.81 -4.30
N LEU A 388 -9.65 4.07 -5.02
CA LEU A 388 -9.10 4.52 -6.30
C LEU A 388 -10.19 4.74 -7.35
N LEU A 389 -11.17 3.84 -7.47
CA LEU A 389 -12.30 3.99 -8.40
C LEU A 389 -13.17 5.20 -8.07
N ARG A 390 -13.38 5.50 -6.78
CA ARG A 390 -14.12 6.71 -6.36
C ARG A 390 -13.37 7.99 -6.72
N ARG A 391 -12.06 8.02 -6.52
CA ARG A 391 -11.21 9.17 -6.89
C ARG A 391 -11.16 9.37 -8.40
N GLU A 392 -10.99 8.29 -9.17
CA GLU A 392 -11.01 8.30 -10.63
C GLU A 392 -12.33 8.89 -11.15
N LYS A 393 -13.47 8.37 -10.69
CA LYS A 393 -14.80 8.88 -11.08
C LYS A 393 -14.99 10.37 -10.78
N LYS A 394 -14.47 10.84 -9.63
CA LYS A 394 -14.53 12.25 -9.26
C LYS A 394 -13.70 13.09 -10.25
N LEU A 395 -12.46 12.70 -10.51
CA LEU A 395 -11.58 13.39 -11.46
C LEU A 395 -12.11 13.37 -12.89
N GLU A 396 -12.70 12.27 -13.35
CA GLU A 396 -13.37 12.20 -14.65
C GLU A 396 -14.54 13.19 -14.76
N SER A 397 -15.31 13.36 -13.69
CA SER A 397 -16.41 14.33 -13.66
C SER A 397 -15.90 15.78 -13.70
N GLU A 398 -14.81 16.07 -12.99
CA GLU A 398 -14.12 17.36 -13.03
C GLU A 398 -13.54 17.64 -14.43
N ARG A 399 -12.88 16.65 -15.04
CA ARG A 399 -12.34 16.72 -16.41
C ARG A 399 -13.43 17.02 -17.43
N ASN A 400 -14.56 16.33 -17.35
CA ASN A 400 -15.69 16.54 -18.25
C ASN A 400 -16.29 17.94 -18.09
N LEU A 401 -16.41 18.43 -16.85
CA LEU A 401 -16.88 19.78 -16.57
C LEU A 401 -15.93 20.83 -17.14
N ALA A 402 -14.62 20.66 -16.95
CA ALA A 402 -13.59 21.56 -17.48
C ALA A 402 -13.60 21.57 -19.03
N ASN A 403 -13.72 20.41 -19.68
CA ASN A 403 -13.86 20.32 -21.14
C ASN A 403 -15.11 21.06 -21.66
N ASN A 404 -16.25 20.91 -20.98
CA ASN A 404 -17.48 21.63 -21.35
C ASN A 404 -17.34 23.15 -21.22
N ARG A 405 -16.69 23.62 -20.13
CA ARG A 405 -16.40 25.04 -19.93
C ARG A 405 -15.42 25.57 -20.97
N LEU A 406 -14.37 24.80 -21.29
CA LEU A 406 -13.41 25.15 -22.32
C LEU A 406 -14.11 25.33 -23.68
N LEU A 407 -15.01 24.40 -24.04
CA LEU A 407 -15.80 24.52 -25.27
C LEU A 407 -16.64 25.80 -25.27
N LEU A 408 -17.35 26.10 -24.17
CA LEU A 408 -18.19 27.28 -24.04
C LEU A 408 -17.38 28.58 -24.16
N HIS A 409 -16.32 28.72 -23.37
CA HIS A 409 -15.45 29.91 -23.42
C HIS A 409 -14.74 30.06 -24.77
N SER A 410 -14.42 28.95 -25.45
CA SER A 410 -13.82 29.01 -26.80
C SER A 410 -14.78 29.54 -27.85
N GLN A 411 -16.08 29.26 -27.71
CA GLN A 411 -17.12 29.78 -28.59
C GLN A 411 -17.38 31.26 -28.30
N GLU A 412 -17.48 31.62 -27.02
CA GLU A 412 -17.61 33.00 -26.54
C GLU A 412 -16.45 33.87 -27.05
N LYS A 413 -15.20 33.45 -26.84
CA LYS A 413 -14.01 34.16 -27.34
C LYS A 413 -14.04 34.37 -28.85
N LYS A 414 -14.44 33.36 -29.64
CA LYS A 414 -14.57 33.50 -31.11
C LYS A 414 -15.61 34.54 -31.52
N LEU A 415 -16.71 34.65 -30.77
CA LEU A 415 -17.73 35.67 -31.02
C LEU A 415 -17.21 37.06 -30.64
N LEU A 416 -16.55 37.17 -29.48
CA LEU A 416 -15.94 38.41 -29.02
C LEU A 416 -14.82 38.89 -29.95
N GLU A 417 -13.97 38.00 -30.48
CA GLU A 417 -12.94 38.35 -31.49
C GLU A 417 -13.55 38.91 -32.79
N LYS A 418 -14.71 38.39 -33.21
CA LYS A 418 -15.45 38.95 -34.35
C LYS A 418 -16.03 40.33 -33.99
N ALA A 419 -16.61 40.46 -32.79
CA ALA A 419 -17.13 41.71 -32.28
C ALA A 419 -16.03 42.78 -32.15
N ALA A 420 -14.82 42.43 -31.72
CA ALA A 420 -13.68 43.35 -31.61
C ALA A 420 -13.24 43.93 -32.97
N LYS A 421 -13.24 43.11 -34.03
CA LYS A 421 -12.97 43.61 -35.39
C LYS A 421 -13.99 44.65 -35.82
N VAL A 422 -15.27 44.43 -35.50
CA VAL A 422 -16.34 45.41 -35.75
C VAL A 422 -16.15 46.64 -34.87
N SER A 423 -15.81 46.47 -33.59
CA SER A 423 -15.55 47.54 -32.64
C SER A 423 -14.43 48.48 -33.08
N GLU A 424 -13.35 47.95 -33.67
CA GLU A 424 -12.27 48.79 -34.23
C GLU A 424 -12.76 49.70 -35.36
N ILE A 425 -13.57 49.17 -36.27
CA ILE A 425 -14.15 49.92 -37.38
C ILE A 425 -15.17 50.94 -36.84
N LEU A 426 -16.06 50.51 -35.94
CA LEU A 426 -17.07 51.37 -35.33
C LEU A 426 -16.41 52.50 -34.55
N GLY A 427 -15.33 52.24 -33.82
CA GLY A 427 -14.56 53.25 -33.10
C GLY A 427 -14.01 54.37 -33.99
N GLN A 428 -13.75 54.12 -35.27
CA GLN A 428 -13.40 55.18 -36.23
C GLN A 428 -14.62 56.05 -36.56
N ALA A 429 -15.78 55.41 -36.79
CA ALA A 429 -17.05 56.10 -37.02
C ALA A 429 -17.43 57.01 -35.83
N LEU A 430 -17.27 56.49 -34.61
CA LEU A 430 -17.60 57.19 -33.35
C LEU A 430 -16.65 58.38 -33.07
N LYS A 431 -15.44 58.39 -33.64
CA LYS A 431 -14.49 59.51 -33.50
C LYS A 431 -14.74 60.64 -34.51
N ASN A 432 -15.24 60.29 -35.69
CA ASN A 432 -15.37 61.19 -36.84
C ASN A 432 -16.84 61.42 -37.22
N TYR A 433 -17.74 61.46 -36.23
CA TYR A 433 -19.17 61.64 -36.46
C TYR A 433 -19.57 63.11 -36.55
N CYS A 434 -20.63 63.39 -37.30
CA CYS A 434 -21.37 64.65 -37.22
C CYS A 434 -22.54 64.48 -36.24
N PRO A 435 -22.70 65.40 -35.26
CA PRO A 435 -23.86 65.37 -34.38
C PRO A 435 -25.18 65.45 -35.15
N TRP A 436 -26.18 64.70 -34.72
CA TRP A 436 -27.49 64.61 -35.39
C TRP A 436 -28.12 66.00 -35.67
N GLN A 437 -27.89 66.96 -34.78
CA GLN A 437 -28.41 68.33 -34.84
C GLN A 437 -27.69 69.20 -35.90
N ASP A 438 -26.47 68.84 -36.29
CA ASP A 438 -25.64 69.60 -37.23
C ASP A 438 -25.72 69.07 -38.66
N THR A 439 -26.54 68.04 -38.90
CA THR A 439 -26.74 67.40 -40.20
C THR A 439 -27.13 68.37 -41.32
N ALA A 440 -27.96 69.37 -41.01
CA ALA A 440 -28.38 70.38 -41.98
C ALA A 440 -27.24 71.31 -42.44
N LYS A 441 -26.10 71.31 -41.74
CA LYS A 441 -24.92 72.13 -42.05
C LYS A 441 -23.87 71.35 -42.86
N LEU A 442 -24.12 70.08 -43.16
CA LEU A 442 -23.20 69.25 -43.95
C LEU A 442 -23.26 69.63 -45.42
N GLU A 443 -22.11 69.90 -46.02
CA GLU A 443 -21.96 69.95 -47.47
C GLU A 443 -22.01 68.52 -48.01
N LEU A 444 -23.15 68.15 -48.59
CA LEU A 444 -23.41 66.79 -49.09
C LEU A 444 -22.96 66.58 -50.54
N ASP A 445 -22.44 67.62 -51.19
CA ASP A 445 -21.88 67.52 -52.53
C ASP A 445 -20.73 66.52 -52.51
N HIS A 446 -20.87 65.43 -53.28
CA HIS A 446 -19.93 64.29 -53.40
C HIS A 446 -20.01 63.21 -52.30
N VAL A 447 -20.96 63.27 -51.35
CA VAL A 447 -21.16 62.21 -50.34
C VAL A 447 -22.12 61.14 -50.87
N ASN A 448 -21.59 59.95 -51.20
CA ASN A 448 -22.39 58.86 -51.77
C ASN A 448 -22.94 57.87 -50.73
N LEU A 449 -22.32 57.79 -49.57
CA LEU A 449 -22.61 56.81 -48.50
C LEU A 449 -22.79 57.53 -47.17
N MET A 450 -23.79 57.12 -46.40
CA MET A 450 -24.05 57.71 -45.09
C MET A 450 -24.50 56.68 -44.05
N LEU A 451 -23.83 56.68 -42.90
CA LEU A 451 -24.12 55.83 -41.75
C LEU A 451 -24.90 56.63 -40.72
N LEU A 452 -26.08 56.14 -40.32
CA LEU A 452 -26.95 56.79 -39.35
C LEU A 452 -27.02 55.93 -38.08
N LEU A 453 -26.51 56.45 -36.96
CA LEU A 453 -26.58 55.81 -35.65
C LEU A 453 -27.62 56.54 -34.81
N CYS A 454 -28.80 55.94 -34.65
CA CYS A 454 -29.90 56.56 -33.91
C CYS A 454 -30.83 55.50 -33.30
N GLU A 455 -31.18 55.71 -32.05
CA GLU A 455 -32.10 54.91 -31.24
C GLU A 455 -33.57 55.09 -31.63
N GLU A 456 -33.94 56.26 -32.14
CA GLU A 456 -35.31 56.60 -32.53
C GLU A 456 -35.59 56.32 -34.01
N GLU A 457 -36.42 55.32 -34.28
CA GLU A 457 -36.80 54.92 -35.64
C GLU A 457 -37.45 56.07 -36.44
N MET A 458 -38.31 56.87 -35.81
CA MET A 458 -39.01 57.97 -36.48
C MET A 458 -38.04 59.09 -36.88
N ALA A 459 -37.08 59.43 -36.02
CA ALA A 459 -36.06 60.44 -36.31
C ALA A 459 -35.12 59.97 -37.44
N ALA A 460 -34.71 58.70 -37.40
CA ALA A 460 -33.90 58.08 -38.46
C ALA A 460 -34.64 58.05 -39.81
N ALA A 461 -35.93 57.69 -39.81
CA ALA A 461 -36.75 57.66 -41.01
C ALA A 461 -36.96 59.05 -41.61
N GLN A 462 -37.14 60.08 -40.77
CA GLN A 462 -37.26 61.47 -41.21
C GLN A 462 -35.96 61.93 -41.88
N LEU A 463 -34.82 61.80 -41.20
CA LEU A 463 -33.52 62.23 -41.75
C LEU A 463 -33.18 61.48 -43.06
N THR A 464 -33.50 60.19 -43.12
CA THR A 464 -33.31 59.38 -44.35
C THR A 464 -34.07 59.96 -45.55
N ARG A 465 -35.27 60.52 -45.34
CA ARG A 465 -36.09 61.17 -46.39
C ARG A 465 -35.55 62.53 -46.79
N GLU A 466 -35.01 63.29 -45.83
CA GLU A 466 -34.45 64.63 -46.07
C GLU A 466 -33.14 64.57 -46.87
N LEU A 467 -32.33 63.52 -46.66
CA LEU A 467 -31.05 63.29 -47.33
C LEU A 467 -31.19 62.76 -48.79
N GLN A 468 -32.06 63.33 -49.62
CA GLN A 468 -32.33 62.77 -50.98
C GLN A 468 -31.10 62.71 -51.90
N GLN A 469 -30.08 63.51 -51.62
CA GLN A 469 -28.87 63.66 -52.45
C GLN A 469 -27.85 62.52 -52.23
N VAL A 470 -27.98 61.76 -51.14
CA VAL A 470 -27.10 60.64 -50.80
C VAL A 470 -27.64 59.34 -51.40
N GLN A 471 -26.82 58.63 -52.19
CA GLN A 471 -27.24 57.43 -52.92
C GLN A 471 -27.56 56.22 -52.02
N ARG A 472 -26.76 55.98 -50.97
CA ARG A 472 -26.93 54.83 -50.07
C ARG A 472 -26.83 55.24 -48.61
N LYS A 473 -27.80 54.81 -47.80
CA LYS A 473 -27.92 55.13 -46.38
C LYS A 473 -28.08 53.84 -45.60
N TRP A 474 -27.39 53.73 -44.47
CA TRP A 474 -27.54 52.60 -43.57
C TRP A 474 -27.83 53.11 -42.17
N TRP A 475 -29.04 52.81 -41.69
CA TRP A 475 -29.44 53.10 -40.32
C TRP A 475 -29.18 51.88 -39.42
N ILE A 476 -28.59 52.15 -38.26
CA ILE A 476 -28.34 51.18 -37.20
C ILE A 476 -28.99 51.70 -35.92
N ASN A 477 -29.82 50.86 -35.31
CA ASN A 477 -30.39 51.11 -33.98
C ASN A 477 -29.46 50.54 -32.89
N PRO A 478 -28.89 51.37 -32.00
CA PRO A 478 -28.04 50.92 -30.90
C PRO A 478 -28.70 49.92 -29.95
N HIS A 479 -30.02 50.02 -29.72
CA HIS A 479 -30.74 49.14 -28.79
C HIS A 479 -30.79 47.67 -29.23
N LEU A 480 -30.48 47.38 -30.50
CA LEU A 480 -30.35 45.99 -31.00
C LEU A 480 -29.05 45.31 -30.51
N PHE A 481 -28.14 46.07 -29.89
CA PHE A 481 -26.84 45.63 -29.42
C PHE A 481 -26.76 45.80 -27.89
N GLN A 482 -27.27 44.82 -27.14
CA GLN A 482 -27.26 44.88 -25.67
C GLN A 482 -25.99 44.35 -25.00
N GLN A 483 -25.22 43.52 -25.69
CA GLN A 483 -24.02 42.85 -25.17
C GLN A 483 -22.87 43.04 -26.16
N PRO A 484 -21.61 43.06 -25.71
CA PRO A 484 -20.46 43.31 -26.57
C PRO A 484 -20.36 42.31 -27.73
N GLU A 485 -20.69 41.05 -27.46
CA GLU A 485 -20.76 39.99 -28.47
C GLU A 485 -21.67 40.37 -29.64
N HIS A 486 -22.80 41.07 -29.41
CA HIS A 486 -23.79 41.39 -30.44
C HIS A 486 -23.22 42.23 -31.59
N LEU A 487 -22.11 42.94 -31.39
CA LEU A 487 -21.45 43.70 -32.45
C LEU A 487 -21.07 42.82 -33.65
N HIS A 488 -20.84 41.51 -33.45
CA HIS A 488 -20.57 40.58 -34.56
C HIS A 488 -21.69 40.50 -35.61
N ARG A 489 -22.91 40.96 -35.30
CA ARG A 489 -24.06 40.99 -36.21
C ARG A 489 -23.92 42.07 -37.29
N LEU A 490 -23.07 43.07 -37.08
CA LEU A 490 -22.76 44.07 -38.11
C LEU A 490 -21.82 43.47 -39.14
N ASP A 491 -22.14 43.65 -40.42
CA ASP A 491 -21.25 43.22 -41.50
C ASP A 491 -20.01 44.13 -41.52
N PRO A 492 -18.80 43.60 -41.22
CA PRO A 492 -17.60 44.42 -41.10
C PRO A 492 -17.18 45.03 -42.44
N VAL A 493 -17.48 44.37 -43.57
CA VAL A 493 -17.11 44.87 -44.91
C VAL A 493 -17.95 46.08 -45.28
N SER A 494 -19.27 45.98 -45.11
CA SER A 494 -20.19 47.11 -45.33
C SER A 494 -19.90 48.24 -44.36
N LEU A 495 -19.72 47.94 -43.06
CA LEU A 495 -19.43 48.96 -42.06
C LEU A 495 -18.15 49.74 -42.40
N LYS A 496 -17.07 49.04 -42.72
CA LYS A 496 -15.82 49.67 -43.11
C LYS A 496 -15.99 50.60 -44.31
N ARG A 497 -16.73 50.15 -45.34
CA ARG A 497 -17.01 50.95 -46.52
C ARG A 497 -17.78 52.24 -46.20
N PHE A 498 -18.82 52.15 -45.36
CA PHE A 498 -19.60 53.33 -44.95
C PHE A 498 -18.77 54.32 -44.10
N VAL A 499 -17.82 53.81 -43.31
CA VAL A 499 -16.95 54.62 -42.45
C VAL A 499 -15.81 55.28 -43.23
N GLU A 500 -15.21 54.59 -44.21
CA GLU A 500 -14.07 55.11 -44.99
C GLU A 500 -14.48 55.98 -46.20
N GLU A 501 -15.57 55.61 -46.90
CA GLU A 501 -16.02 56.27 -48.13
C GLU A 501 -17.22 57.22 -47.92
N GLY A 502 -17.75 57.29 -46.69
CA GLY A 502 -18.99 58.00 -46.37
C GLY A 502 -18.88 58.95 -45.18
N GLN A 503 -20.02 59.50 -44.75
CA GLN A 503 -20.13 60.27 -43.52
C GLN A 503 -20.97 59.54 -42.46
N THR A 504 -20.58 59.68 -41.19
CA THR A 504 -21.32 59.13 -40.04
C THR A 504 -22.07 60.25 -39.33
N VAL A 505 -23.36 60.03 -39.08
CA VAL A 505 -24.20 60.91 -38.27
C VAL A 505 -24.75 60.11 -37.10
N ALA A 506 -24.65 60.67 -35.90
CA ALA A 506 -25.06 59.98 -34.69
C ALA A 506 -25.72 60.91 -33.66
N THR A 507 -26.64 60.35 -32.87
CA THR A 507 -27.11 60.97 -31.63
C THR A 507 -26.09 60.75 -30.51
N GLU A 508 -26.05 61.64 -29.51
CA GLU A 508 -25.15 61.51 -28.36
C GLU A 508 -25.39 60.20 -27.58
N VAL A 509 -26.66 59.79 -27.45
CA VAL A 509 -27.06 58.52 -26.82
C VAL A 509 -26.47 57.32 -27.56
N SER A 510 -26.55 57.31 -28.89
CA SER A 510 -25.99 56.25 -29.72
C SER A 510 -24.47 56.15 -29.59
N ILE A 511 -23.79 57.30 -29.55
CA ILE A 511 -22.33 57.36 -29.37
C ILE A 511 -21.94 56.75 -28.03
N GLN A 512 -22.56 57.20 -26.93
CA GLN A 512 -22.24 56.72 -25.59
C GLN A 512 -22.44 55.19 -25.47
N HIS A 513 -23.58 54.68 -25.96
CA HIS A 513 -23.90 53.25 -25.92
C HIS A 513 -22.88 52.40 -26.70
N PHE A 514 -22.50 52.81 -27.91
CA PHE A 514 -21.53 52.06 -28.70
C PHE A 514 -20.10 52.19 -28.19
N LEU A 515 -19.71 53.31 -27.58
CA LEU A 515 -18.42 53.45 -26.91
C LEU A 515 -18.30 52.46 -25.75
N GLU A 516 -19.32 52.39 -24.88
CA GLU A 516 -19.37 51.45 -23.76
C GLU A 516 -19.25 49.98 -24.24
N LEU A 517 -20.02 49.60 -25.27
CA LEU A 517 -19.92 48.26 -25.86
C LEU A 517 -18.54 47.94 -26.44
N CYS A 518 -17.90 48.93 -27.07
CA CYS A 518 -16.55 48.76 -27.65
C CYS A 518 -15.49 48.57 -26.57
N GLU A 519 -15.59 49.28 -25.44
CA GLU A 519 -14.70 49.11 -24.30
C GLU A 519 -14.92 47.76 -23.62
N SER A 520 -16.17 47.38 -23.34
CA SER A 520 -16.51 46.09 -22.76
C SER A 520 -16.06 44.91 -23.63
N ALA A 521 -16.19 45.01 -24.96
CA ALA A 521 -15.75 43.95 -25.88
C ALA A 521 -14.26 43.60 -25.73
N ARG A 522 -13.40 44.59 -25.45
CA ARG A 522 -11.97 44.36 -25.24
C ARG A 522 -11.70 43.69 -23.90
N SER A 523 -12.34 44.18 -22.84
CA SER A 523 -12.22 43.60 -21.48
C SER A 523 -12.71 42.16 -21.42
N ASP A 524 -13.80 41.85 -22.13
CA ASP A 524 -14.40 40.51 -22.14
C ASP A 524 -13.52 39.50 -22.89
N ILE A 525 -12.77 39.92 -23.92
CA ILE A 525 -11.77 39.07 -24.60
C ILE A 525 -10.64 38.68 -23.66
N GLU A 526 -10.11 39.64 -22.90
CA GLU A 526 -9.05 39.38 -21.92
C GLU A 526 -9.56 38.43 -20.83
N THR A 527 -10.74 38.71 -20.29
CA THR A 527 -11.38 37.87 -19.26
C THR A 527 -11.63 36.45 -19.76
N SER A 528 -12.21 36.30 -20.96
CA SER A 528 -12.45 34.99 -21.58
C SER A 528 -11.13 34.24 -21.85
N SER A 529 -10.05 34.95 -22.19
CA SER A 529 -8.72 34.34 -22.36
C SER A 529 -8.14 33.82 -21.05
N VAL A 530 -8.28 34.56 -19.95
CA VAL A 530 -7.87 34.11 -18.62
C VAL A 530 -8.66 32.86 -18.20
N LEU A 531 -9.99 32.87 -18.39
CA LEU A 531 -10.84 31.71 -18.07
C LEU A 531 -10.48 30.46 -18.88
N LEU A 532 -10.12 30.62 -20.16
CA LEU A 532 -9.63 29.51 -20.99
C LEU A 532 -8.31 28.94 -20.47
N GLU A 533 -7.36 29.79 -20.10
CA GLU A 533 -6.08 29.38 -19.52
C GLU A 533 -6.28 28.63 -18.20
N GLU A 534 -7.18 29.12 -17.33
CA GLU A 534 -7.57 28.43 -16.11
C GLU A 534 -8.15 27.04 -16.38
N GLN A 535 -9.05 26.90 -17.36
CA GLN A 535 -9.61 25.58 -17.71
C GLN A 535 -8.55 24.65 -18.29
N HIS A 536 -7.61 25.15 -19.08
CA HIS A 536 -6.47 24.35 -19.56
C HIS A 536 -5.61 23.85 -18.38
N GLN A 537 -5.31 24.70 -17.41
CA GLN A 537 -4.53 24.32 -16.23
C GLN A 537 -5.26 23.28 -15.36
N VAL A 538 -6.59 23.39 -15.23
CA VAL A 538 -7.41 22.37 -14.57
C VAL A 538 -7.30 21.03 -15.30
N LEU A 539 -7.45 21.02 -16.62
CA LEU A 539 -7.35 19.80 -17.43
C LEU A 539 -5.97 19.14 -17.30
N GLU A 540 -4.88 19.90 -17.39
CA GLU A 540 -3.53 19.36 -17.22
C GLU A 540 -3.33 18.71 -15.85
N ASN A 541 -3.80 19.37 -14.78
CA ASN A 541 -3.69 18.85 -13.42
C ASN A 541 -4.53 17.58 -13.26
N THR A 542 -5.77 17.57 -13.75
CA THR A 542 -6.66 16.41 -13.67
C THR A 542 -6.11 15.23 -14.48
N ASP A 543 -5.59 15.45 -15.69
CA ASP A 543 -4.98 14.41 -16.52
C ASP A 543 -3.74 13.80 -15.85
N ARG A 544 -2.90 14.63 -15.20
CA ARG A 544 -1.75 14.14 -14.42
C ARG A 544 -2.17 13.28 -13.23
N GLU A 545 -3.19 13.67 -12.49
CA GLU A 545 -3.68 12.89 -11.35
C GLU A 545 -4.37 11.59 -11.79
N LEU A 546 -5.10 11.60 -12.92
CA LEU A 546 -5.67 10.39 -13.52
C LEU A 546 -4.57 9.40 -13.93
N GLU A 547 -3.46 9.85 -14.51
CA GLU A 547 -2.33 8.98 -14.85
C GLU A 547 -1.67 8.37 -13.61
N LYS A 548 -1.52 9.13 -12.52
CA LYS A 548 -1.04 8.58 -11.24
C LYS A 548 -1.97 7.49 -10.69
N ILE A 549 -3.28 7.69 -10.79
CA ILE A 549 -4.26 6.66 -10.40
C ILE A 549 -4.10 5.43 -11.27
N ARG A 550 -3.99 5.58 -12.59
CA ARG A 550 -3.78 4.48 -13.53
C ARG A 550 -2.55 3.65 -13.16
N ILE A 551 -1.40 4.29 -12.96
CA ILE A 551 -0.15 3.62 -12.54
C ILE A 551 -0.37 2.85 -11.24
N ARG A 552 -1.01 3.46 -10.25
CA ARG A 552 -1.26 2.84 -8.95
C ARG A 552 -2.22 1.65 -9.04
N LYS A 553 -3.24 1.71 -9.90
CA LYS A 553 -4.14 0.59 -10.18
C LYS A 553 -3.38 -0.60 -10.78
N SER A 554 -2.51 -0.33 -11.77
CA SER A 554 -1.66 -1.37 -12.38
C SER A 554 -0.73 -2.02 -11.37
N GLN A 555 -0.03 -1.22 -10.55
CA GLN A 555 0.87 -1.73 -9.50
C GLN A 555 0.13 -2.63 -8.50
N LEU A 556 -1.05 -2.21 -8.03
CA LEU A 556 -1.84 -2.97 -7.08
C LEU A 556 -2.30 -4.32 -7.66
N ALA A 557 -2.72 -4.33 -8.94
CA ALA A 557 -3.13 -5.54 -9.63
C ALA A 557 -1.97 -6.51 -9.86
N LEU A 558 -0.82 -6.02 -10.32
CA LEU A 558 0.40 -6.84 -10.50
C LEU A 558 0.85 -7.46 -9.19
N HIS A 559 0.81 -6.68 -8.10
CA HIS A 559 1.15 -7.16 -6.77
C HIS A 559 0.26 -8.32 -6.34
N TRP A 560 -1.06 -8.15 -6.43
CA TRP A 560 -2.03 -9.18 -6.10
C TRP A 560 -1.80 -10.48 -6.90
N LEU A 561 -1.60 -10.35 -8.22
CA LEU A 561 -1.36 -11.51 -9.09
C LEU A 561 -0.04 -12.22 -8.76
N TYR A 562 1.03 -11.48 -8.53
CA TYR A 562 2.33 -12.06 -8.20
C TYR A 562 2.27 -12.89 -6.93
N VAL A 563 1.67 -12.36 -5.86
CA VAL A 563 1.57 -13.06 -4.57
C VAL A 563 0.70 -14.30 -4.69
N SER A 564 -0.49 -14.16 -5.29
CA SER A 564 -1.44 -15.26 -5.42
C SER A 564 -0.88 -16.42 -6.24
N LEU A 565 -0.17 -16.10 -7.34
CA LEU A 565 0.52 -17.11 -8.16
C LEU A 565 1.67 -17.79 -7.42
N LYS A 566 2.43 -17.04 -6.61
CA LYS A 566 3.54 -17.60 -5.83
C LYS A 566 3.03 -18.61 -4.79
N GLN A 567 1.96 -18.28 -4.08
CA GLN A 567 1.32 -19.17 -3.12
C GLN A 567 0.80 -20.44 -3.79
N LEU A 568 0.12 -20.30 -4.93
CA LEU A 568 -0.39 -21.42 -5.72
C LEU A 568 0.75 -22.33 -6.19
N LEU A 569 1.84 -21.75 -6.69
CA LEU A 569 3.02 -22.49 -7.15
C LEU A 569 3.71 -23.26 -6.01
N VAL A 570 3.78 -22.69 -4.81
CA VAL A 570 4.36 -23.37 -3.63
C VAL A 570 3.49 -24.55 -3.20
N ARG A 571 2.16 -24.34 -3.08
CA ARG A 571 1.18 -25.39 -2.73
C ARG A 571 1.32 -26.61 -3.65
N ASP A 572 1.40 -26.36 -4.95
CA ASP A 572 1.34 -27.40 -5.98
C ASP A 572 2.72 -27.79 -6.53
N LEU A 573 3.81 -27.34 -5.90
CA LEU A 573 5.18 -27.62 -6.35
C LEU A 573 5.47 -29.13 -6.48
N HIS A 574 4.88 -29.93 -5.60
CA HIS A 574 5.00 -31.38 -5.58
C HIS A 574 4.38 -32.07 -6.80
N LEU A 575 3.47 -31.39 -7.52
CA LEU A 575 2.89 -31.88 -8.77
C LEU A 575 3.84 -31.67 -9.97
N LEU A 576 4.86 -30.82 -9.81
CA LEU A 576 5.86 -30.55 -10.83
C LEU A 576 7.05 -31.51 -10.72
N PRO A 577 7.52 -32.10 -11.84
CA PRO A 577 8.63 -33.04 -11.81
C PRO A 577 9.94 -32.34 -11.42
N ALA A 578 10.69 -32.94 -10.50
CA ALA A 578 12.05 -32.51 -10.15
C ALA A 578 13.13 -32.99 -11.17
N GLY A 579 12.70 -33.78 -12.17
CA GLY A 579 13.53 -34.42 -13.19
C GLY A 579 14.08 -35.78 -12.74
N THR A 580 14.04 -36.77 -13.63
CA THR A 580 14.64 -38.09 -13.39
C THR A 580 16.13 -38.07 -13.73
N GLY A 581 16.90 -38.89 -13.00
CA GLY A 581 18.30 -39.17 -13.32
C GLY A 581 18.47 -39.90 -14.64
#